data_AF-A0A060CCV9-F1
#
_entry.id   AF-A0A060CCV9-F1
#
_cell.length_a   1.000
_cell.length_b   1.000
_cell.length_c   1.000
_cell.angle_alpha   90.00
_cell.angle_beta   90.00
_cell.angle_gamma   90.00
#
_symmetry.space_group_name_H-M   'P 1'
#
loop_
_entity.id
_entity.type
_entity.pdbx_description
1 polymer ?
#
loop_
_entity_poly.entity_id
_entity_poly.type
_entity_poly.pdbx_seq_one_letter_code
_entity_poly.pdbx_strand_id
1 'polypeptide(L)'
;MGEGQVRVWTLAEALADPKSVLDAVMKGLDPTQPKIAAGGMPAFADISSVGSFLEELRNRGMQPKLAGDIPVAPASAAPERTDGT
;
A
#
# COMPACT_ATOMS: atom_id res chain seq x y z
N MET A 1 2.75 0.22 33.37
CA MET A 1 3.08 1.36 32.49
C MET A 1 3.13 0.79 31.09
N GLY A 2 2.07 0.97 30.29
CA GLY A 2 2.00 0.39 28.96
C GLY A 2 2.85 1.23 28.01
N GLU A 3 3.93 0.68 27.50
CA GLU A 3 4.77 1.32 26.50
C GLU A 3 4.01 1.30 25.17
N GLY A 4 3.79 2.47 24.55
CA GLY A 4 3.16 2.54 23.23
C GLY A 4 4.05 1.83 22.21
N GLN A 5 3.54 0.77 21.58
CA GLN A 5 4.30 0.04 20.57
C GLN A 5 4.29 0.81 19.25
N VAL A 6 5.45 1.33 18.85
CA VAL A 6 5.64 1.93 17.53
C VAL A 6 6.03 0.84 16.54
N ARG A 7 5.33 0.77 15.41
CA ARG A 7 5.63 -0.12 14.30
C ARG A 7 5.68 0.67 12.99
N VAL A 8 6.70 0.42 12.18
CA VAL A 8 6.90 1.05 10.87
C VAL A 8 6.90 -0.05 9.82
N TRP A 9 6.09 0.13 8.78
CA TRP A 9 6.06 -0.74 7.60
C TRP A 9 6.59 0.03 6.39
N THR A 10 7.23 -0.68 5.47
CA THR A 10 7.41 -0.14 4.13
C THR A 10 6.08 -0.12 3.37
N LEU A 11 5.99 0.74 2.36
CA LEU A 11 4.83 0.79 1.49
C LEU A 11 4.62 -0.55 0.78
N ALA A 12 5.68 -1.17 0.24
CA ALA A 12 5.61 -2.50 -0.36
C ALA A 12 5.00 -3.56 0.59
N GLU A 13 5.41 -3.60 1.86
CA GLU A 13 4.85 -4.51 2.85
C GLU A 13 3.36 -4.25 3.11
N ALA A 14 2.96 -2.98 3.20
CA ALA A 14 1.57 -2.59 3.39
C ALA A 14 0.68 -2.97 2.20
N LEU A 15 1.21 -2.91 0.98
CA LEU A 15 0.48 -3.30 -0.22
C LEU A 15 0.39 -4.81 -0.42
N ALA A 16 1.38 -5.56 0.06
CA ALA A 16 1.39 -7.02 -0.02
C ALA A 16 0.30 -7.67 0.85
N ASP A 17 0.06 -7.14 2.06
CA ASP A 17 -1.02 -7.63 2.94
C ASP A 17 -1.70 -6.48 3.72
N PRO A 18 -2.52 -5.65 3.04
CA PRO A 18 -3.12 -4.46 3.63
C PRO A 18 -4.02 -4.78 4.83
N LYS A 19 -4.70 -5.93 4.80
CA LYS A 19 -5.53 -6.42 5.91
C LYS A 19 -4.73 -6.65 7.19
N SER A 20 -3.55 -7.27 7.11
CA SER A 20 -2.73 -7.53 8.31
C SER A 20 -2.09 -6.26 8.86
N VAL A 21 -1.69 -5.32 7.99
CA VAL A 21 -1.18 -4.02 8.45
C VAL A 21 -2.28 -3.25 9.18
N LEU A 22 -3.48 -3.18 8.60
CA LEU A 22 -4.61 -2.50 9.23
C LEU A 22 -5.03 -3.15 10.57
N ASP A 23 -5.06 -4.48 10.64
CA ASP A 23 -5.35 -5.22 11.87
C ASP A 23 -4.32 -4.91 12.98
N ALA A 24 -3.04 -4.83 12.62
CA ALA A 24 -1.97 -4.49 13.56
C ALA A 24 -2.06 -3.05 14.06
N VAL A 25 -2.40 -2.10 13.19
CA VAL A 25 -2.64 -0.70 13.58
C VAL A 25 -3.83 -0.61 14.54
N MET A 26 -4.96 -1.25 14.19
CA MET A 26 -6.16 -1.25 15.04
C MET A 26 -5.90 -1.87 16.40
N LYS A 27 -5.19 -3.00 16.45
CA LYS A 27 -4.82 -3.66 17.71
C LYS A 27 -3.89 -2.80 18.59
N GLY A 28 -3.08 -1.94 17.96
CA GLY A 28 -2.24 -0.96 18.68
C GLY A 28 -3.05 0.19 19.27
N LEU A 29 -4.17 0.55 18.66
CA LEU A 29 -5.09 1.58 19.15
C LEU A 29 -6.00 1.04 20.27
N ASP A 30 -6.63 -0.11 20.03
CA ASP A 30 -7.43 -0.83 21.01
C ASP A 30 -7.22 -2.35 20.86
N PRO A 31 -6.64 -3.03 21.86
CA PRO A 31 -6.32 -4.46 21.78
C PRO A 31 -7.56 -5.37 21.86
N THR A 32 -8.71 -4.83 22.25
CA THR A 32 -9.97 -5.57 22.37
C THR A 32 -10.83 -5.50 21.11
N GLN A 33 -10.43 -4.64 20.16
CA GLN A 33 -11.17 -4.44 18.92
C GLN A 33 -11.19 -5.72 18.06
N PRO A 34 -12.34 -6.11 17.49
CA PRO A 34 -12.43 -7.23 16.57
C PRO A 34 -11.60 -6.99 15.30
N LYS A 35 -11.13 -8.08 14.70
CA LYS A 35 -10.32 -8.04 13.48
C LYS A 35 -11.09 -7.41 12.32
N ILE A 36 -10.46 -6.48 11.60
CA ILE A 36 -11.07 -5.84 10.42
C ILE A 36 -11.43 -6.86 9.34
N ALA A 37 -10.64 -7.93 9.23
CA ALA A 37 -10.93 -9.05 8.32
C ALA A 37 -12.33 -9.68 8.54
N ALA A 38 -12.93 -9.55 9.73
CA ALA A 38 -14.27 -10.05 10.01
C ALA A 38 -15.39 -9.06 9.59
N GLY A 39 -15.10 -7.76 9.53
CA GLY A 39 -16.06 -6.71 9.14
C GLY A 39 -16.00 -6.30 7.66
N GLY A 40 -15.00 -6.80 6.93
CA GLY A 40 -14.72 -6.39 5.55
C GLY A 40 -13.73 -5.23 5.48
N MET A 41 -13.14 -5.04 4.31
CA MET A 41 -12.10 -4.02 4.11
C MET A 41 -12.71 -2.73 3.55
N PRO A 42 -12.27 -1.54 4.01
CA PRO A 42 -12.73 -0.29 3.43
C PRO A 42 -12.34 -0.19 1.95
N ALA A 43 -13.03 0.69 1.23
CA ALA A 43 -12.64 1.02 -0.14
C ALA A 43 -11.20 1.57 -0.15
N PHE A 44 -10.36 1.01 -1.01
CA PHE A 44 -9.00 1.51 -1.21
C PHE A 44 -8.99 2.57 -2.29
N ALA A 45 -8.18 3.62 -2.06
CA ALA A 45 -7.81 4.53 -3.12
C ALA A 45 -7.00 3.77 -4.18
N ASP A 46 -7.16 4.15 -5.46
CA ASP A 46 -6.30 3.62 -6.51
C ASP A 46 -4.86 4.10 -6.29
N ILE A 47 -3.95 3.14 -6.24
CA ILE A 47 -2.52 3.34 -5.96
C ILE A 47 -1.65 2.89 -7.13
N SER A 48 -2.26 2.59 -8.27
CA SER A 48 -1.59 2.04 -9.45
C SER A 48 -0.50 2.97 -10.00
N SER A 49 -0.61 4.28 -9.77
CA SER A 49 0.35 5.30 -10.21
C SER A 49 1.55 5.50 -9.27
N VAL A 50 1.53 4.93 -8.05
CA VAL A 50 2.57 5.18 -7.05
C VAL A 50 3.93 4.59 -7.47
N GLY A 51 3.93 3.45 -8.18
CA GLY A 51 5.16 2.86 -8.71
C GLY A 51 5.91 3.80 -9.66
N SER A 52 5.22 4.39 -10.64
CA SER A 52 5.79 5.38 -11.56
C SER A 52 6.24 6.66 -10.86
N PHE A 53 5.52 7.09 -9.82
CA PHE A 53 5.94 8.23 -9.01
C PHE A 53 7.27 7.96 -8.26
N LEU A 54 7.42 6.78 -7.66
CA LEU A 54 8.67 6.39 -7.00
C LEU A 54 9.83 6.31 -7.99
N GLU A 55 9.57 5.90 -9.23
CA GLU A 55 10.56 5.91 -10.30
C GLU A 55 11.01 7.32 -10.68
N GLU A 56 10.07 8.24 -10.88
CA GLU A 56 10.36 9.66 -11.10
C GLU A 56 11.24 10.24 -9.98
N LEU A 57 10.98 9.88 -8.72
CA LEU A 57 11.82 10.31 -7.61
C LEU A 57 13.25 9.76 -7.72
N ARG A 58 13.40 8.46 -7.98
CA ARG A 58 14.71 7.81 -8.16
C ARG A 58 15.50 8.45 -9.30
N ASN A 59 14.84 8.72 -10.43
CA ASN A 59 15.44 9.34 -11.60
C ASN A 59 15.99 10.76 -11.30
N ARG A 60 15.38 11.48 -10.35
CA ARG A 60 15.84 12.79 -9.87
C ARG A 60 16.94 12.71 -8.81
N GLY A 61 17.48 11.52 -8.55
CA GLY A 61 18.48 11.29 -7.51
C GLY A 61 17.91 11.27 -6.09
N MET A 62 16.58 11.21 -5.90
CA MET A 62 15.98 11.06 -4.58
C MET A 62 15.93 9.59 -4.16
N GLN A 63 16.16 9.36 -2.86
CA GLN A 63 16.13 8.04 -2.25
C GLN A 63 14.92 7.93 -1.33
N PRO A 64 13.74 7.53 -1.85
CA PRO A 64 12.53 7.44 -1.03
C PRO A 64 12.72 6.40 0.07
N LYS A 65 12.68 6.85 1.33
CA LYS A 65 12.72 5.97 2.49
C LYS A 65 11.35 5.30 2.66
N LEU A 66 11.35 4.05 3.08
CA LEU A 66 10.14 3.24 3.32
C LEU A 66 9.34 2.87 2.07
N ALA A 67 9.79 3.18 0.85
CA ALA A 67 9.13 2.67 -0.36
C ALA A 67 9.10 1.14 -0.37
N GLY A 68 10.21 0.50 0.01
CA GLY A 68 10.41 -0.93 -0.17
C GLY A 68 10.58 -1.28 -1.65
N ASP A 69 10.30 -2.53 -2.01
CA ASP A 69 10.36 -3.03 -3.38
C ASP A 69 8.97 -2.94 -4.03
N ILE A 70 8.67 -1.81 -4.65
CA ILE A 70 7.42 -1.63 -5.39
C ILE A 70 7.71 -1.78 -6.88
N PRO A 71 7.12 -2.78 -7.55
CA PRO A 71 7.26 -2.92 -8.98
C PRO A 71 6.59 -1.73 -9.67
N VAL A 72 7.25 -1.16 -10.67
CA VAL A 72 6.58 -0.26 -11.60
C VAL A 72 5.71 -1.13 -12.49
N ALA A 73 4.40 -1.14 -12.21
CA ALA A 73 3.47 -1.81 -13.11
C ALA A 73 3.67 -1.19 -14.50
N PRO A 74 3.87 -2.00 -15.56
CA PRO A 74 3.73 -1.47 -16.91
C PRO A 74 2.33 -0.89 -16.96
N ALA A 75 2.20 0.41 -17.29
CA ALA A 75 0.93 1.09 -17.39
C ALA A 75 -0.04 0.13 -18.07
N SER A 76 -1.04 -0.34 -17.31
CA SER A 76 -1.94 -1.41 -17.73
C SER A 76 -2.30 -1.13 -19.17
N ALA A 77 -1.81 -1.99 -20.09
CA ALA A 77 -2.03 -1.80 -21.51
C ALA A 77 -3.53 -1.59 -21.66
N ALA A 78 -3.92 -0.39 -22.08
CA ALA A 78 -5.31 -0.02 -22.24
C ALA A 78 -6.00 -1.16 -22.99
N PRO A 79 -7.22 -1.58 -22.59
CA PRO A 79 -7.96 -2.53 -23.41
C PRO A 79 -8.02 -1.91 -24.80
N GLU A 80 -7.51 -2.66 -25.76
CA GLU A 80 -7.45 -2.28 -27.16
C GLU A 80 -8.78 -1.63 -27.51
N ARG A 81 -8.73 -0.33 -27.83
CA ARG A 81 -9.83 0.32 -28.51
C ARG A 81 -9.93 -0.44 -29.82
N THR A 82 -10.86 -1.39 -29.88
CA THR A 82 -11.29 -2.07 -31.08
C THR A 82 -11.62 -0.98 -32.09
N ASP A 83 -10.68 -0.71 -32.97
CA ASP A 83 -10.89 -0.01 -34.22
C ASP A 83 -11.71 -0.98 -35.07
N GLY A 84 -13.02 -0.94 -34.87
CA GLY A 84 -13.98 -1.61 -35.72
C GLY A 84 -14.08 -0.80 -37.01
N THR A 85 -13.48 -1.35 -38.06
CA THR A 85 -13.60 -0.89 -39.44
C THR A 85 -15.02 -0.95 -39.96
#